data_AF-A0A9D3Y5Z3-F1
#
_entry.id   AF-A0A9D3Y5Z3-F1
#
_cell.length_a   1.000
_cell.length_b   1.000
_cell.length_c   1.000
_cell.angle_alpha   90.00
_cell.angle_beta   90.00
_cell.angle_gamma   90.00
#
_symmetry.space_group_name_H-M   'P 1'
#
loop_
_entity.id
_entity.type
_entity.pdbx_description
1 polymer ?
#
loop_
_entity_poly.entity_id
_entity_poly.type
_entity_poly.pdbx_seq_one_letter_code
_entity_poly.pdbx_strand_id
1 'polypeptide(L)' 'MYTADVQDIVLVGGSTRIPKIQKLLQDFFNGKILYKSINTDEAVAFGAAVQAAILHGDRSEGVPNIFLMEVAT' A
#
# COMPACT_ATOMS: atom_id res chain seq x y z
N MET A 1 9.81 -8.63 14.60
CA MET A 1 8.39 -8.33 14.35
C MET A 1 7.65 -9.65 14.24
N TYR A 2 6.60 -9.84 15.02
CA TYR A 2 5.75 -11.02 14.86
C TYR A 2 4.82 -10.79 13.67
N THR A 3 4.50 -11.83 12.91
CA THR A 3 3.51 -11.76 11.83
C THR A 3 2.13 -11.30 12.34
N ALA A 4 1.88 -11.48 13.64
CA ALA A 4 0.72 -10.96 14.36
C ALA A 4 0.63 -9.43 14.35
N ASP A 5 1.78 -8.73 14.39
CA ASP A 5 1.85 -7.27 14.51
C ASP A 5 1.50 -6.52 13.21
N VAL A 6 1.35 -7.22 12.09
CA VAL A 6 1.00 -6.63 10.79
C VAL A 6 -0.53 -6.53 10.65
N GLN A 7 -1.11 -5.33 10.60
CA GLN A 7 -2.58 -5.20 10.55
C GLN A 7 -3.11 -5.57 9.17
N ASP A 8 -2.55 -4.97 8.12
CA ASP A 8 -3.06 -5.06 6.76
C ASP A 8 -1.96 -5.46 5.77
N ILE A 9 -2.38 -6.15 4.69
CA ILE A 9 -1.50 -6.55 3.60
C ILE A 9 -2.07 -6.00 2.30
N VAL A 10 -1.42 -5.00 1.73
CA VAL A 10 -1.80 -4.39 0.45
C VAL A 10 -0.85 -4.90 -0.65
N LEU A 11 -1.41 -5.35 -1.76
CA LEU A 11 -0.64 -5.84 -2.91
C LEU A 11 -0.39 -4.72 -3.93
N VAL A 12 0.87 -4.54 -4.34
CA VAL A 12 1.26 -3.53 -5.35
C VAL A 12 2.24 -4.16 -6.35
N GLY A 13 2.07 -3.84 -7.64
CA GLY A 13 2.89 -4.35 -8.74
C GLY A 13 2.32 -5.61 -9.39
N GLY A 14 2.58 -5.77 -10.70
CA GLY A 14 1.91 -6.78 -11.53
C GLY A 14 2.16 -8.23 -11.14
N SER A 15 3.34 -8.56 -10.63
CA SER A 15 3.69 -9.92 -10.19
C SER A 15 2.87 -10.39 -8.98
N THR A 16 2.23 -9.48 -8.24
CA THR A 16 1.35 -9.84 -7.12
C THR A 16 0.04 -10.51 -7.59
N ARG A 17 -0.27 -10.47 -8.90
CA ARG A 17 -1.40 -11.20 -9.50
C ARG A 17 -1.17 -12.71 -9.58
N ILE A 18 0.06 -13.19 -9.40
CA ILE A 18 0.39 -14.62 -9.47
C ILE A 18 -0.28 -15.34 -8.28
N PRO A 19 -1.17 -16.34 -8.51
CA PRO A 19 -1.89 -17.01 -7.43
C PRO A 19 -0.99 -17.68 -6.40
N LYS A 20 0.15 -18.22 -6.84
CA LYS A 20 1.12 -18.87 -5.93
C LYS A 20 1.77 -17.87 -4.97
N ILE A 21 2.05 -16.65 -5.42
CA ILE A 21 2.60 -15.59 -4.56
C ILE A 21 1.58 -15.20 -3.49
N GLN A 22 0.32 -15.01 -3.89
CA GLN A 22 -0.76 -14.68 -2.95
C GLN A 22 -0.95 -15.78 -1.91
N LYS A 23 -0.94 -17.05 -2.32
CA LYS A 23 -1.03 -18.18 -1.39
C LYS A 23 0.13 -18.21 -0.39
N LEU A 24 1.37 -18.04 -0.88
CA LEU A 24 2.54 -18.01 0.00
C LEU A 24 2.48 -16.87 1.02
N LEU A 25 2.01 -15.68 0.61
CA LEU A 25 1.80 -14.55 1.52
C LEU A 25 0.71 -14.84 2.56
N GLN A 26 -0.43 -15.41 2.14
CA GLN A 26 -1.49 -15.81 3.07
C GLN A 26 -0.98 -16.84 4.08
N ASP A 27 -0.30 -17.89 3.62
CA ASP A 27 0.26 -18.93 4.48
C ASP A 27 1.27 -18.33 5.49
N PHE A 28 2.13 -17.42 5.03
CA PHE A 28 3.12 -16.73 5.87
C PHE A 28 2.47 -15.84 6.95
N PHE A 29 1.41 -15.12 6.60
CA PHE A 29 0.69 -14.23 7.52
C PHE A 29 -0.52 -14.91 8.18
N ASN A 30 -0.46 -16.22 8.41
CA ASN A 30 -1.46 -17.00 9.16
C ASN A 30 -2.90 -16.85 8.61
N GLY A 31 -3.03 -16.82 7.29
CA GLY A 31 -4.33 -16.71 6.60
C GLY A 31 -4.91 -15.30 6.54
N LYS A 32 -4.14 -14.25 6.89
CA LYS A 32 -4.59 -12.86 6.78
C LYS A 32 -5.07 -12.52 5.37
N ILE A 33 -6.10 -11.69 5.31
CA ILE A 33 -6.72 -11.25 4.05
C ILE A 33 -5.74 -10.34 3.31
N LEU A 34 -5.59 -10.59 2.00
CA LEU A 34 -4.84 -9.72 1.11
C LEU A 34 -5.80 -8.69 0.52
N TYR A 35 -5.54 -7.40 0.74
CA TYR A 35 -6.35 -6.32 0.19
C TYR A 35 -6.09 -6.16 -1.31
N LYS A 36 -7.17 -6.24 -2.09
CA LYS A 36 -7.18 -6.17 -3.56
C LYS A 36 -8.11 -5.08 -4.09
N SER A 37 -8.57 -4.18 -3.22
CA SER A 37 -9.50 -3.09 -3.56
C SER A 37 -8.84 -1.94 -4.34
N ILE A 38 -7.51 -1.96 -4.48
CA ILE A 38 -6.72 -0.92 -5.15
C ILE A 38 -6.17 -1.49 -6.45
N ASN A 39 -6.15 -0.68 -7.51
CA ASN A 39 -5.45 -1.05 -8.73
C ASN A 39 -3.94 -1.16 -8.46
N THR A 40 -3.40 -2.38 -8.55
CA THR A 40 -2.02 -2.69 -8.19
C THR A 40 -0.98 -2.03 -9.11
N ASP A 41 -1.38 -1.66 -10.33
CA ASP A 41 -0.47 -1.07 -11.31
C ASP A 41 -0.35 0.46 -11.14
N GLU A 42 -1.39 1.11 -10.59
CA GLU A 42 -1.47 2.57 -10.46
C GLU A 42 -1.26 3.06 -9.03
N ALA A 43 -1.35 2.19 -8.02
CA ALA A 43 -1.29 2.56 -6.60
C ALA A 43 -0.07 3.44 -6.24
N VAL A 44 1.10 3.13 -6.81
CA VAL A 44 2.33 3.89 -6.57
C VAL A 44 2.23 5.29 -7.17
N ALA A 45 1.82 5.39 -8.44
CA ALA A 45 1.70 6.67 -9.14
C ALA A 45 0.64 7.56 -8.49
N PHE A 46 -0.48 6.98 -8.06
CA PHE A 46 -1.54 7.68 -7.36
C PHE A 46 -1.03 8.24 -6.01
N GLY A 47 -0.36 7.43 -5.20
CA GLY A 47 0.22 7.87 -3.94
C GLY A 47 1.25 8.98 -4.12
N ALA A 48 2.09 8.88 -5.16
CA ALA A 48 3.07 9.92 -5.51
C ALA A 48 2.39 11.24 -5.92
N ALA A 49 1.31 11.18 -6.71
CA ALA A 49 0.55 12.36 -7.11
C ALA A 49 -0.12 13.05 -5.91
N VAL A 50 -0.71 12.28 -5.00
CA VAL A 50 -1.28 12.80 -3.75
C VAL A 50 -0.19 13.45 -2.90
N GLN A 51 0.96 12.79 -2.73
CA GLN A 51 2.07 13.36 -1.96
C GLN A 51 2.63 14.63 -2.58
N ALA A 52 2.72 14.69 -3.92
CA ALA A 52 3.12 15.90 -4.63
C ALA A 52 2.13 17.04 -4.38
N ALA A 53 0.82 16.80 -4.43
CA ALA A 53 -0.19 17.81 -4.16
C ALA A 53 -0.08 18.37 -2.72
N ILE A 54 0.13 17.50 -1.73
CA ILE A 54 0.35 17.88 -0.32
C ILE A 54 1.58 18.79 -0.19
N LEU A 55 2.70 18.41 -0.81
CA LEU A 55 3.96 19.19 -0.75
C LEU A 55 3.85 20.56 -1.45
N HIS A 56 3.02 20.69 -2.48
CA HIS A 56 2.75 21.96 -3.15
C HIS A 56 1.72 22.83 -2.41
N GLY A 57 1.17 22.35 -1.30
CA GLY A 57 0.20 23.07 -0.49
C GLY A 57 -1.22 23.10 -1.08
N ASP A 58 -1.56 22.15 -1.96
CA ASP A 58 -2.93 21.98 -2.43
C ASP A 58 -3.84 21.56 -1.25
N ARG A 59 -4.96 22.28 -1.10
CA ARG A 59 -5.96 22.07 -0.04
C ARG A 59 -7.36 21.82 -0.61
N SER A 60 -7.43 21.42 -1.88
CA SER A 60 -8.69 20.98 -2.48
C SER A 60 -9.31 19.83 -1.67
N GLU A 61 -10.63 19.70 -1.68
CA GLU A 61 -11.36 18.71 -0.87
C GLU A 61 -10.91 17.25 -1.12
N GLY A 62 -10.28 16.98 -2.26
CA GLY A 62 -9.73 15.67 -2.62
C GLY A 62 -8.33 15.36 -2.08
N VAL A 63 -7.63 16.34 -1.51
CA VAL A 63 -6.25 16.16 -1.00
C VAL A 63 -6.29 15.97 0.53
N PRO A 64 -5.98 14.77 1.03
CA PRO A 64 -6.02 14.50 2.46
C PRO A 64 -4.87 15.19 3.19
N ASN A 65 -5.11 15.63 4.42
CA ASN A 65 -4.07 16.16 5.29
C ASN A 65 -3.28 15.01 5.93
N ILE A 66 -2.16 14.63 5.32
CA ILE A 66 -1.31 13.50 5.75
C ILE A 66 0.10 14.01 6.05
N PHE A 67 0.68 13.55 7.15
CA PHE A 67 2.09 13.72 7.46
C PHE A 67 2.83 12.40 7.21
N LEU A 68 3.81 12.40 6.31
CA LEU A 68 4.67 11.25 6.03
C LEU A 68 6.05 11.46 6.65
N MET A 69 6.53 10.45 7.38
CA MET A 69 7.88 10.40 7.92
C MET A 69 8.60 9.21 7.30
N GLU A 70 9.59 9.48 6.46
CA GLU A 70 10.45 8.44 5.90
C GLU A 70 11.51 8.02 6.92
N VAL A 71 11.81 6.73 6.95
CA VAL A 71 12.94 6.20 7.71
C VAL A 71 14.04 5.89 6.69
N ALA A 72 15.14 6.64 6.76
CA ALA A 72 16.33 6.34 5.96
C ALA A 72 17.04 5.12 6.55
N THR A 73 17.52 4.24 5.67
CA THR A 73 18.36 3.07 6.01
C THR A 73 19.82 3.45 6.19
#